data_AF-A0AAD8HZX4-F1
#
_entry.id   AF-A0AAD8HZX4-F1
#
_cell.length_a   1.000
_cell.length_b   1.000
_cell.length_c   1.000
_cell.angle_alpha   90.00
_cell.angle_beta   90.00
_cell.angle_gamma   90.00
#
_symmetry.space_group_name_H-M   'P 1'
#
loop_
_entity.id
_entity.type
_entity.pdbx_description
1 polymer ?
#
loop_
_entity_poly.entity_id
_entity_poly.type
_entity_poly.pdbx_seq_one_letter_code
_entity_poly.pdbx_strand_id
1 'polypeptide(L)'
;MSWAAPPEEDIHLSTSLASYLDKKLLILLRDGRKLLGILRSFDQFANAVLEGACERVIVGEIYCDIPLGLYVIRGENVVLIGELDLEKEEIPQHMTRVPPEEIKRAQKAEREASDLKGTMRQRMEFLED
;
A
#
# COMPACT_ATOMS: atom_id res chain seq x y z
N MET A 1 -19.72 23.93 -20.71
CA MET A 1 -19.92 23.25 -19.42
C MET A 1 -18.70 23.58 -18.58
N SER A 2 -18.85 24.39 -17.54
CA SER A 2 -17.76 24.79 -16.66
C SER A 2 -17.46 23.64 -15.70
N TRP A 3 -16.26 23.07 -15.80
CA TRP A 3 -15.68 22.27 -14.74
C TRP A 3 -15.51 23.19 -13.53
N ALA A 4 -16.35 23.01 -12.50
CA ALA A 4 -16.14 23.68 -11.23
C ALA A 4 -14.85 23.09 -10.64
N ALA A 5 -13.78 23.88 -10.67
CA ALA A 5 -12.62 23.58 -9.86
C ALA A 5 -13.08 23.50 -8.39
N PRO A 6 -12.58 22.54 -7.60
CA PRO A 6 -12.83 22.56 -6.16
C PRO A 6 -12.34 23.89 -5.58
N PRO A 7 -13.01 24.41 -4.53
CA PRO A 7 -12.62 25.67 -3.92
C PRO A 7 -11.15 25.61 -3.49
N GLU A 8 -10.49 26.76 -3.59
CA GLU A 8 -9.09 27.00 -3.24
C GLU A 8 -8.82 26.71 -1.75
N GLU A 9 -8.78 25.44 -1.36
CA GLU A 9 -8.16 25.00 -0.11
C GLU A 9 -6.73 24.59 -0.43
N ASP A 10 -5.82 25.56 -0.27
CA ASP A 10 -4.40 25.42 0.04
C ASP A 10 -3.80 24.03 -0.18
N ILE A 11 -3.39 23.74 -1.43
CA ILE A 11 -2.54 22.60 -1.75
C ILE A 11 -1.11 22.89 -1.27
N HIS A 12 -0.90 22.92 0.05
CA HIS A 12 0.41 22.76 0.64
C HIS A 12 0.62 21.26 0.90
N LEU A 13 1.59 20.65 0.21
CA LEU A 13 1.93 19.23 0.38
C LEU A 13 2.23 18.86 1.86
N SER A 14 2.63 19.84 2.69
CA SER A 14 2.86 19.66 4.13
C SER A 14 1.64 19.86 5.02
N THR A 15 0.65 20.69 4.65
CA THR A 15 -0.64 20.72 5.35
C THR A 15 -1.49 19.50 5.00
N SER A 16 -1.21 18.88 3.84
CA SER A 16 -1.87 17.65 3.38
C SER A 16 -1.72 16.51 4.39
N LEU A 17 -0.52 16.22 4.90
CA LEU A 17 -0.36 15.12 5.87
C LEU A 17 -0.89 15.42 7.28
N ALA A 18 -0.91 16.70 7.67
CA ALA A 18 -1.48 17.11 8.95
C ALA A 18 -2.96 16.75 9.04
N SER A 19 -3.70 16.85 7.93
CA SER A 19 -5.12 16.48 7.84
C SER A 19 -5.39 14.98 8.03
N TYR A 20 -4.34 14.15 7.96
CA TYR A 20 -4.40 12.71 8.12
C TYR A 20 -3.97 12.23 9.53
N LEU A 21 -3.61 13.15 10.43
CA LEU A 21 -3.28 12.79 11.81
C LEU A 21 -4.46 12.11 12.50
N ASP A 22 -4.16 11.07 13.28
CA ASP A 22 -5.11 10.22 13.99
C ASP A 22 -6.12 9.49 13.08
N LYS A 23 -5.90 9.50 11.76
CA LYS A 23 -6.69 8.74 10.80
C LYS A 23 -6.01 7.44 10.42
N LYS A 24 -6.81 6.45 10.02
CA LYS A 24 -6.32 5.18 9.49
C LYS A 24 -5.89 5.38 8.04
N LEU A 25 -4.65 5.03 7.71
CA LEU A 25 -4.07 5.22 6.39
C LEU A 25 -3.66 3.89 5.76
N LEU A 26 -3.67 3.86 4.43
CA LEU A 26 -2.99 2.89 3.59
C LEU A 26 -1.74 3.57 2.99
N ILE A 27 -0.57 2.98 3.19
CA ILE A 27 0.71 3.46 2.68
C ILE A 27 1.30 2.38 1.76
N LEU A 28 1.55 2.74 0.50
CA LEU A 28 2.28 1.90 -0.45
C LEU A 28 3.77 2.24 -0.39
N LEU A 29 4.61 1.24 -0.20
CA LEU A 29 6.05 1.37 -0.23
C LEU A 29 6.65 1.02 -1.60
N ARG A 30 7.89 1.45 -1.84
CA ARG A 30 8.64 1.21 -3.08
C ARG A 30 8.87 -0.26 -3.40
N ASP A 31 8.92 -1.11 -2.37
CA ASP A 31 9.05 -2.57 -2.50
C ASP A 31 7.69 -3.28 -2.74
N GLY A 32 6.60 -2.51 -2.88
CA GLY A 32 5.25 -3.02 -3.15
C GLY A 32 4.45 -3.41 -1.90
N ARG A 33 5.04 -3.28 -0.71
CA ARG A 33 4.36 -3.54 0.57
C ARG A 33 3.27 -2.51 0.82
N LYS A 34 2.15 -2.99 1.37
CA LYS A 34 0.97 -2.17 1.71
C LYS A 34 0.83 -2.16 3.21
N LEU A 35 1.07 -1.02 3.82
CA LEU A 35 0.97 -0.86 5.27
C LEU A 35 -0.33 -0.13 5.60
N LEU A 36 -1.06 -0.66 6.57
CA LEU A 36 -2.18 0.04 7.18
C LEU A 36 -1.82 0.41 8.60
N GLY A 37 -2.38 1.49 9.12
CA GLY A 37 -2.20 1.89 10.52
C GLY A 37 -2.73 3.29 10.78
N ILE A 38 -2.74 3.72 12.04
CA ILE A 38 -3.16 5.07 12.42
C ILE A 38 -1.94 5.99 12.40
N LEU A 39 -2.00 7.10 11.66
CA LEU A 39 -0.90 8.07 11.62
C LEU A 39 -0.82 8.85 12.93
N ARG A 40 0.29 8.71 13.66
CA ARG A 40 0.52 9.42 14.93
C ARG A 40 1.47 10.58 14.82
N SER A 41 2.46 10.50 13.95
CA SER A 41 3.32 11.63 13.65
C SER A 41 3.87 11.52 12.24
N PHE A 42 4.28 12.68 11.72
CA PHE A 42 5.00 12.79 10.47
C PHE A 42 5.98 13.95 10.52
N ASP A 43 6.85 14.06 9.52
CA ASP A 43 7.70 15.22 9.30
C ASP A 43 7.61 15.75 7.86
N GLN A 44 8.34 16.84 7.58
CA GLN A 44 8.38 17.48 6.26
C GLN A 44 8.97 16.59 5.15
N PHE A 45 9.62 15.49 5.49
CA PHE A 45 10.18 14.52 4.55
C PHE A 45 9.25 13.30 4.35
N ALA A 46 8.03 13.37 4.89
CA ALA A 46 7.06 12.28 4.91
C ALA A 46 7.56 11.01 5.63
N ASN A 47 8.52 11.14 6.56
CA ASN A 47 8.72 10.09 7.55
C ASN A 47 7.44 10.00 8.40
N ALA A 48 6.97 8.80 8.68
CA ALA A 48 5.69 8.58 9.33
C ALA A 48 5.77 7.54 10.44
N VAL A 49 5.03 7.77 11.53
CA VAL A 49 4.85 6.81 12.62
C VAL A 49 3.42 6.30 12.59
N LEU A 50 3.26 5.00 12.38
CA LEU A 50 1.98 4.31 12.40
C LEU A 50 1.81 3.53 13.71
N GLU A 51 0.70 3.75 14.41
CA GLU A 51 0.24 2.89 15.50
C GLU A 51 -0.66 1.77 14.96
N GLY A 52 -0.56 0.59 15.58
CA GLY A 52 -1.41 -0.55 15.24
C GLY A 52 -1.20 -1.01 13.80
N ALA A 53 0.01 -0.82 13.29
CA ALA A 53 0.32 -1.07 11.90
C ALA A 53 0.17 -2.55 11.55
N CYS A 54 -0.33 -2.83 10.36
CA CYS A 54 -0.33 -4.15 9.75
C CYS A 54 0.12 -4.08 8.30
N GLU A 55 0.76 -5.14 7.84
CA GLU A 55 1.07 -5.34 6.42
C GLU A 55 -0.03 -6.15 5.77
N ARG A 56 -0.71 -5.56 4.78
CA ARG A 56 -1.74 -6.23 3.99
C ARG A 56 -1.11 -6.86 2.76
N VAL A 57 -1.07 -8.19 2.75
CA VAL A 57 -0.63 -8.98 1.61
C VAL A 57 -1.87 -9.43 0.84
N ILE A 58 -1.89 -9.17 -0.46
CA ILE A 58 -2.98 -9.51 -1.38
C ILE A 58 -2.38 -10.34 -2.51
N VAL A 59 -2.96 -11.50 -2.79
CA VAL A 59 -2.55 -12.39 -3.88
C VAL A 59 -3.82 -12.90 -4.55
N GLY A 60 -4.08 -12.50 -5.80
CA GLY A 60 -5.35 -12.80 -6.46
C GLY A 60 -6.56 -12.30 -5.65
N GLU A 61 -7.47 -13.22 -5.29
CA GLU A 61 -8.70 -12.94 -4.52
C GLU A 61 -8.56 -13.21 -3.02
N ILE A 62 -7.34 -13.49 -2.52
CA ILE A 62 -7.10 -13.70 -1.09
C ILE A 62 -6.25 -12.59 -0.50
N TYR A 63 -6.47 -12.29 0.79
CA TYR A 63 -5.67 -11.32 1.53
C TYR A 63 -5.40 -11.75 2.97
N CYS A 64 -4.38 -11.13 3.57
CA CYS A 64 -4.05 -11.30 4.98
C CYS A 64 -3.44 -10.01 5.54
N ASP A 65 -3.82 -9.67 6.78
CA ASP A 65 -3.23 -8.55 7.53
C ASP A 65 -2.28 -9.11 8.58
N ILE A 66 -0.98 -8.86 8.40
CA ILE A 66 0.08 -9.31 9.29
C ILE A 66 0.40 -8.18 10.27
N PRO A 67 0.18 -8.35 11.59
CA PRO A 67 0.40 -7.28 12.57
C PRO A 67 1.90 -6.94 12.70
N LEU A 68 2.19 -5.64 12.73
CA LEU A 68 3.53 -5.08 12.92
C LEU A 68 3.64 -4.26 14.22
N GLY A 69 2.53 -3.69 14.70
CA GLY A 69 2.50 -2.88 15.93
C GLY A 69 2.87 -1.42 15.69
N LEU A 70 3.83 -0.87 16.43
CA LEU A 70 4.34 0.48 16.17
C LEU A 70 5.35 0.44 15.03
N TYR A 71 5.11 1.18 13.96
CA TYR A 71 5.92 1.10 12.74
C TYR A 71 6.41 2.48 12.30
N VAL A 72 7.72 2.63 12.11
CA VAL A 72 8.34 3.87 11.63
C VAL A 72 8.73 3.68 10.17
N ILE A 73 8.23 4.57 9.31
CA ILE A 73 8.43 4.54 7.87
C ILE A 73 9.36 5.69 7.50
N ARG A 74 10.37 5.38 6.69
CA ARG A 74 11.26 6.38 6.11
C ARG A 74 10.67 6.92 4.82
N GLY A 75 10.55 8.24 4.71
CA GLY A 75 9.75 8.94 3.71
C GLY A 75 10.18 8.66 2.27
N GLU A 76 11.45 8.42 1.97
CA GLU A 76 11.88 8.13 0.60
C GLU A 76 11.39 6.76 0.07
N ASN A 77 10.94 5.88 0.96
CA ASN A 77 10.34 4.60 0.61
C ASN A 77 8.84 4.69 0.37
N VAL A 78 8.21 5.81 0.70
CA VAL A 78 6.78 6.05 0.47
C VAL A 78 6.53 6.34 -1.01
N VAL A 79 5.57 5.63 -1.60
CA VAL A 79 5.08 5.86 -2.96
C VAL A 79 3.78 6.66 -2.93
N LEU A 80 2.81 6.22 -2.13
CA LEU A 80 1.54 6.92 -1.94
C LEU A 80 1.00 6.70 -0.53
N ILE A 81 0.21 7.67 -0.07
CA ILE A 81 -0.53 7.64 1.19
C ILE A 81 -2.00 7.93 0.85
N GLY A 82 -2.92 7.14 1.38
CA GLY A 82 -4.35 7.37 1.24
C GLY A 82 -5.07 7.12 2.57
N GLU A 83 -6.04 7.99 2.89
CA GLU A 83 -6.94 7.78 4.02
C GLU A 83 -7.89 6.61 3.75
N LEU A 84 -8.03 5.73 4.73
CA LEU A 84 -9.04 4.69 4.75
C LEU A 84 -10.27 5.22 5.48
N ASP A 85 -11.37 5.34 4.75
CA ASP A 85 -12.68 5.65 5.30
C ASP A 85 -13.22 4.45 6.07
N LEU A 86 -13.42 4.60 7.38
CA LEU A 86 -13.90 3.54 8.27
C LEU A 86 -15.37 3.19 8.02
N GLU A 87 -16.13 4.06 7.35
CA GLU A 87 -17.54 3.82 7.04
C GLU A 87 -17.72 2.99 5.75
N LYS A 88 -16.66 2.86 4.94
CA LYS A 88 -16.69 2.10 3.68
C LYS A 88 -16.09 0.71 3.87
N GLU A 89 -16.56 -0.23 3.06
CA GLU A 89 -15.90 -1.54 2.96
C GLU A 89 -14.46 -1.35 2.48
N GLU A 90 -13.49 -1.58 3.37
CA GLU A 90 -12.05 -1.50 3.06
C GLU A 90 -11.62 -2.53 2.00
N ILE A 91 -12.42 -3.58 1.83
CA ILE A 91 -12.09 -4.79 1.09
C ILE A 91 -13.30 -5.18 0.24
N PRO A 92 -13.13 -5.39 -1.07
CA PRO A 92 -14.20 -5.86 -1.93
C PRO A 92 -14.80 -7.20 -1.45
N GLN A 93 -16.11 -7.39 -1.64
CA GLN A 93 -16.83 -8.59 -1.18
C GLN A 93 -16.31 -9.93 -1.73
N HIS A 94 -15.61 -9.92 -2.87
CA HIS A 94 -15.03 -11.12 -3.47
C HIS A 94 -13.72 -11.57 -2.80
N MET A 95 -13.12 -10.74 -1.93
CA MET A 95 -11.84 -11.06 -1.30
C MET A 95 -12.01 -11.91 -0.05
N THR A 96 -11.23 -13.00 0.02
CA THR A 96 -11.25 -13.93 1.16
C THR A 96 -10.05 -13.72 2.08
N ARG A 97 -10.30 -13.57 3.39
CA ARG A 97 -9.22 -13.50 4.39
C ARG A 97 -8.66 -14.89 4.67
N VAL A 98 -7.35 -15.04 4.56
CA VAL A 98 -6.63 -16.30 4.82
C VAL A 98 -5.62 -16.15 5.97
N PRO A 99 -5.18 -17.24 6.61
CA PRO A 99 -4.12 -17.19 7.61
C PRO A 99 -2.75 -16.82 7.01
N PRO A 100 -1.80 -16.31 7.83
CA PRO A 100 -0.48 -15.86 7.36
C PRO A 100 0.33 -16.93 6.62
N GLU A 101 0.16 -18.21 6.97
CA GLU A 101 0.89 -19.31 6.33
C GLU A 101 0.38 -19.63 4.93
N GLU A 102 -0.89 -19.35 4.65
CA GLU A 102 -1.48 -19.54 3.33
C GLU A 102 -1.10 -18.39 2.40
N ILE A 103 -1.22 -17.14 2.86
CA ILE A 103 -0.87 -15.97 2.05
C ILE A 103 0.63 -15.97 1.68
N LYS A 104 1.53 -16.37 2.59
CA LYS A 104 2.97 -16.44 2.33
C LYS A 104 3.30 -17.48 1.26
N ARG A 105 2.60 -18.62 1.27
CA ARG A 105 2.74 -19.65 0.24
C ARG A 105 2.26 -19.15 -1.11
N ALA A 106 1.09 -18.49 -1.15
CA ALA A 106 0.55 -17.89 -2.37
C ALA A 106 1.48 -16.80 -2.93
N GLN A 107 1.98 -15.90 -2.08
CA GLN A 107 2.89 -14.83 -2.46
C GLN A 107 4.22 -15.35 -3.02
N LYS A 108 4.77 -16.41 -2.39
CA LYS A 108 5.98 -17.07 -2.89
C LYS A 108 5.76 -17.69 -4.27
N ALA A 109 4.65 -18.40 -4.46
CA ALA A 109 4.32 -19.01 -5.75
C ALA A 109 4.10 -17.96 -6.85
N GLU A 110 3.43 -16.84 -6.56
CA GLU A 110 3.24 -15.74 -7.50
C GLU A 110 4.57 -15.09 -7.90
N ARG A 111 5.46 -14.86 -6.93
CA ARG A 111 6.79 -14.30 -7.17
C ARG A 111 7.63 -15.23 -8.07
N GLU A 112 7.67 -16.52 -7.75
CA GLU A 112 8.40 -17.51 -8.56
C GLU A 112 7.84 -17.59 -9.99
N ALA A 113 6.51 -17.52 -10.16
CA ALA A 113 5.89 -17.49 -11.47
C ALA A 113 6.22 -16.20 -12.26
N SER A 114 6.28 -15.05 -11.58
CA SER A 114 6.68 -13.77 -12.19
C SER A 114 8.14 -13.79 -12.65
N ASP A 115 9.04 -14.31 -11.81
CA ASP A 115 10.47 -14.42 -12.11
C ASP A 115 10.70 -15.36 -13.32
N LEU A 116 9.96 -16.47 -13.39
CA LEU A 116 10.01 -17.40 -14.51
C LEU A 116 9.51 -16.75 -15.81
N LYS A 117 8.38 -16.03 -15.76
CA LYS A 117 7.83 -15.29 -16.91
C LYS A 117 8.78 -14.20 -17.39
N GLY A 118 9.41 -13.45 -16.48
CA GLY A 118 10.41 -12.44 -16.81
C GLY A 118 11.61 -13.04 -17.55
N THR A 119 12.11 -14.18 -17.06
CA THR A 119 13.21 -14.92 -17.70
C THR A 119 12.82 -15.45 -19.08
N MET A 120 11.61 -15.99 -19.22
CA MET A 120 11.10 -16.47 -20.52
C MET A 120 10.94 -15.33 -21.53
N ARG A 121 10.41 -14.18 -21.10
CA ARG A 121 10.26 -13.00 -21.96
C ARG A 121 11.59 -12.49 -22.48
N GLN A 122 12.60 -12.37 -21.60
CA GLN A 122 13.95 -11.96 -22.02
C GLN A 122 14.56 -12.93 -23.05
N ARG A 123 14.31 -14.25 -22.89
CA ARG A 123 14.76 -15.24 -23.86
C ARG A 123 14.03 -15.15 -25.20
N MET A 124 12.74 -14.80 -25.20
CA MET A 124 11.98 -14.62 -26.44
C MET A 124 12.42 -13.35 -27.18
N GLU A 125 12.58 -12.23 -26.47
CA GLU A 125 13.09 -10.97 -27.06
C GLU A 125 14.48 -11.18 -27.68
N PHE A 126 15.38 -11.95 -27.05
CA PHE A 126 16.69 -12.28 -27.63
C PHE A 126 16.64 -13.09 -28.94
N LEU A 127 15.60 -13.88 -29.17
CA LEU A 127 15.45 -14.69 -30.38
C LEU A 127 14.84 -13.92 -31.56
N GLU A 128 14.29 -12.72 -31.29
CA GLU A 128 13.67 -11.84 -32.29
C GLU A 128 14.65 -10.82 -32.89
N ASP A 129 15.86 -10.70 -32.31
CA ASP A 129 17.00 -9.90 -32.79
C ASP A 129 17.98 -10.71 -33.67
#